data_AF-A0A959YSA4-F1
#
_entry.id   AF-A0A959YSA4-F1
#
_cell.length_a   1.000
_cell.length_b   1.000
_cell.length_c   1.000
_cell.angle_alpha   90.00
_cell.angle_beta   90.00
_cell.angle_gamma   90.00
#
_symmetry.space_group_name_H-M   'P 1'
#
loop_
_entity.id
_entity.type
_entity.pdbx_description
1 polymer ?
#
loop_
_entity_poly.entity_id
_entity_poly.type
_entity_poly.pdbx_seq_one_letter_code
_entity_poly.pdbx_strand_id
1 'polypeptide(L)'
;MNYLNNGGNLYFESVNIGYDYDNTEFFEYLGIHYLNDGDDDEVVNLKGGCNNCSENLKFDYRGGISPHYSVDRMESQGSELLFSSEDGFGRVFINETAGYKAISSSVIVAAVANSDSLNLKEYLFSEYINYFLGYNPITTLKENVQQVFGKHLSAPNPFTEQTNIQFVLDKPGFVTVDIYDLNGKLVCNILEKYLVSGEHQVRWNAMDRHNSKVQKGSYLYRITSDGKVISGKIVLLK
;
A
#
# COMPACT_ATOMS: atom_id res chain seq x y z
N MET A 1 24.82 13.12 5.04
CA MET A 1 25.19 12.81 6.44
C MET A 1 24.55 13.71 7.48
N ASN A 2 24.67 15.04 7.40
CA ASN A 2 24.08 15.94 8.40
C ASN A 2 22.57 15.73 8.64
N TYR A 3 21.79 15.43 7.61
CA TYR A 3 20.36 15.11 7.75
C TYR A 3 20.11 13.86 8.61
N LEU A 4 20.85 12.77 8.36
CA LEU A 4 20.75 11.51 9.11
C LEU A 4 21.22 11.68 10.55
N ASN A 5 22.35 12.36 10.76
CA ASN A 5 22.88 12.68 12.10
C ASN A 5 21.90 13.49 12.96
N ASN A 6 20.95 14.20 12.34
CA ASN A 6 19.92 14.99 13.01
C ASN A 6 18.60 14.23 13.19
N GLY A 7 18.60 12.90 13.04
CA GLY A 7 17.41 12.06 13.21
C GLY A 7 16.49 11.99 11.97
N GLY A 8 17.01 12.35 10.80
CA GLY A 8 16.31 12.17 9.53
C GLY A 8 16.16 10.70 9.15
N ASN A 9 15.11 10.38 8.39
CA ASN A 9 14.82 9.02 7.93
C ASN A 9 15.29 8.83 6.49
N LEU A 10 15.82 7.65 6.17
CA LEU A 10 16.26 7.31 4.83
C LEU A 10 15.55 6.05 4.34
N TYR A 11 15.05 6.14 3.11
CA TYR A 11 14.63 4.99 2.31
C TYR A 11 15.50 4.96 1.06
N PHE A 12 16.02 3.78 0.71
CA PHE A 12 17.01 3.62 -0.33
C PHE A 12 16.88 2.25 -1.01
N GLU A 13 16.84 2.22 -2.34
CA GLU A 13 16.74 1.01 -3.17
C GLU A 13 17.60 1.17 -4.45
N SER A 14 18.29 0.11 -4.88
CA SER A 14 18.97 0.01 -6.18
C SER A 14 19.18 -1.45 -6.58
N VAL A 15 19.33 -1.73 -7.88
CA VAL A 15 19.62 -3.08 -8.44
C VAL A 15 21.08 -3.50 -8.21
N ASN A 16 22.02 -2.55 -8.14
CA ASN A 16 23.46 -2.80 -8.00
C ASN A 16 24.06 -1.98 -6.85
N ILE A 17 23.30 -1.86 -5.75
CA ILE A 17 23.62 -0.97 -4.63
C ILE A 17 25.03 -1.19 -4.08
N GLY A 18 25.48 -2.45 -4.02
CA GLY A 18 26.80 -2.83 -3.54
C GLY A 18 27.91 -2.26 -4.41
N TYR A 19 27.82 -2.50 -5.72
CA TYR A 19 28.78 -2.04 -6.71
C TYR A 19 28.77 -0.51 -6.88
N ASP A 20 27.58 0.09 -7.00
CA ASP A 20 27.41 1.52 -7.31
C ASP A 20 27.92 2.44 -6.19
N TYR A 21 27.91 1.96 -4.95
CA TYR A 21 28.27 2.73 -3.75
C TYR A 21 29.49 2.19 -3.02
N ASP A 22 30.23 1.27 -3.64
CA ASP A 22 31.49 0.78 -3.08
C ASP A 22 32.47 1.94 -2.83
N ASN A 23 33.13 1.91 -1.68
CA ASN A 23 34.05 2.94 -1.20
C ASN A 23 33.51 4.38 -1.16
N THR A 24 32.19 4.56 -1.12
CA THR A 24 31.60 5.87 -0.88
C THR A 24 31.55 6.17 0.63
N GLU A 25 31.69 7.45 0.99
CA GLU A 25 31.44 7.91 2.37
C GLU A 25 30.05 7.50 2.87
N PHE A 26 29.12 7.21 1.95
CA PHE A 26 27.78 6.75 2.26
C PHE A 26 27.73 5.36 2.87
N PHE A 27 28.38 4.38 2.25
CA PHE A 27 28.46 3.02 2.78
C PHE A 27 29.31 2.94 4.06
N GLU A 28 30.42 3.69 4.10
CA GLU A 28 31.26 3.78 5.30
C GLU A 28 30.46 4.30 6.51
N TYR A 29 29.64 5.35 6.30
CA TYR A 29 28.76 5.89 7.33
C TYR A 29 27.70 4.88 7.83
N LEU A 30 27.19 4.02 6.95
CA LEU A 30 26.24 2.96 7.31
C LEU A 30 26.91 1.70 7.90
N GLY A 31 28.24 1.64 7.92
CA GLY A 31 28.99 0.46 8.35
C GLY A 31 28.83 -0.73 7.39
N ILE A 32 28.59 -0.45 6.10
CA ILE A 32 28.43 -1.44 5.05
C ILE A 32 29.75 -1.53 4.26
N HIS A 33 30.21 -2.76 4.02
CA HIS A 33 31.38 -3.03 3.19
C HIS A 33 30.98 -3.96 2.06
N TYR A 34 31.13 -3.49 0.82
CA TYR A 34 30.96 -4.33 -0.35
C TYR A 34 32.13 -5.31 -0.46
N LEU A 35 31.85 -6.57 -0.78
CA LEU A 35 32.86 -7.62 -0.88
C LEU A 35 33.11 -7.99 -2.35
N ASN A 36 32.06 -8.40 -3.06
CA ASN A 36 32.04 -8.70 -4.49
C ASN A 36 30.58 -8.77 -4.98
N ASP A 37 30.40 -8.90 -6.29
CA ASP A 37 29.09 -8.95 -6.96
C ASP A 37 28.45 -10.35 -6.98
N GLY A 38 29.11 -11.32 -6.35
CA GLY A 38 28.82 -12.74 -6.51
C GLY A 38 29.18 -13.28 -7.90
N ASP A 39 28.86 -14.55 -8.12
CA ASP A 39 28.71 -15.14 -9.46
C ASP A 39 27.31 -15.78 -9.58
N ASP A 40 26.96 -16.26 -10.77
CA ASP A 40 25.64 -16.82 -11.08
C ASP A 40 25.26 -18.05 -10.21
N ASP A 41 26.24 -18.67 -9.54
CA ASP A 41 26.10 -19.90 -8.76
C ASP A 41 26.28 -19.67 -7.23
N GLU A 42 26.72 -18.48 -6.79
CA GLU A 42 27.19 -18.22 -5.42
C GLU A 42 26.45 -17.11 -4.67
N VAL A 43 25.14 -17.24 -4.49
CA VAL A 43 24.45 -16.47 -3.44
C VAL A 43 23.76 -17.45 -2.49
N VAL A 44 24.53 -18.13 -1.64
CA VAL A 44 23.98 -18.96 -0.57
C VAL A 44 24.56 -18.50 0.77
N ASN A 45 23.71 -18.35 1.78
CA ASN A 45 24.09 -18.00 3.16
C ASN A 45 24.69 -16.59 3.34
N LEU A 46 24.04 -15.56 2.80
CA LEU A 46 24.36 -14.17 3.21
C LEU A 46 24.14 -14.05 4.73
N LYS A 47 25.13 -13.52 5.43
CA LYS A 47 25.06 -13.25 6.87
C LYS A 47 25.36 -11.79 7.09
N GLY A 48 24.49 -11.11 7.82
CA GLY A 48 24.77 -9.75 8.23
C GLY A 48 25.86 -9.68 9.29
N GLY A 49 26.52 -8.53 9.35
CA GLY A 49 27.60 -8.24 10.29
C GLY A 49 27.08 -8.05 11.73
N CYS A 50 27.98 -8.17 12.69
CA CYS A 50 27.67 -7.92 14.10
C CYS A 50 27.59 -6.42 14.40
N ASN A 51 26.72 -6.03 15.34
CA ASN A 51 26.55 -4.64 15.81
C ASN A 51 26.15 -3.63 14.70
N ASN A 52 25.45 -4.06 13.65
CA ASN A 52 24.95 -3.15 12.62
C ASN A 52 23.51 -3.51 12.20
N CYS A 53 22.94 -2.76 11.25
CA CYS A 53 21.57 -2.94 10.78
C CYS A 53 21.28 -4.28 10.08
N SER A 54 22.32 -5.07 9.82
CA SER A 54 22.22 -6.41 9.26
C SER A 54 22.35 -7.52 10.31
N GLU A 55 22.55 -7.19 11.59
CA GLU A 55 22.71 -8.20 12.64
C GLU A 55 21.49 -9.15 12.72
N ASN A 56 21.75 -10.45 12.81
CA ASN A 56 20.76 -11.53 12.75
C ASN A 56 20.04 -11.70 11.40
N LEU A 57 20.40 -10.93 10.37
CA LEU A 57 19.99 -11.25 9.02
C LEU A 57 20.84 -12.43 8.54
N LYS A 58 20.18 -13.53 8.23
CA LYS A 58 20.77 -14.63 7.50
C LYS A 58 19.84 -14.95 6.36
N PHE A 59 20.32 -14.83 5.12
CA PHE A 59 19.52 -15.15 3.94
C PHE A 59 20.07 -16.41 3.27
N ASP A 60 19.20 -17.38 3.06
CA ASP A 60 19.44 -18.45 2.10
C ASP A 60 18.75 -18.08 0.78
N TYR A 61 19.56 -17.74 -0.22
CA TYR A 61 19.10 -17.36 -1.55
C TYR A 61 19.04 -18.63 -2.40
N ARG A 62 17.84 -19.18 -2.53
CA ARG A 62 17.59 -20.41 -3.31
C ARG A 62 17.30 -20.10 -4.77
N GLY A 63 18.03 -19.14 -5.33
CA GLY A 63 17.87 -18.65 -6.71
C GLY A 63 17.74 -19.82 -7.67
N GLY A 64 16.57 -19.94 -8.31
CA GLY A 64 16.32 -20.99 -9.28
C GLY A 64 17.16 -20.79 -10.55
N ILE A 65 16.85 -21.54 -11.60
CA ILE A 65 17.48 -21.39 -12.91
C ILE A 65 17.15 -19.96 -13.41
N SER A 66 18.14 -19.05 -13.40
CA SER A 66 18.06 -17.63 -13.77
C SER A 66 17.67 -16.63 -12.65
N PRO A 67 18.55 -16.42 -11.66
CA PRO A 67 18.36 -15.43 -10.59
C PRO A 67 18.28 -13.99 -11.11
N HIS A 68 18.94 -13.68 -12.23
CA HIS A 68 18.99 -12.33 -12.84
C HIS A 68 17.65 -11.76 -13.34
N TYR A 69 16.64 -12.60 -13.59
CA TYR A 69 15.36 -12.15 -14.17
C TYR A 69 14.15 -12.42 -13.27
N SER A 70 14.38 -12.85 -12.02
CA SER A 70 13.31 -13.20 -11.09
C SER A 70 13.45 -12.42 -9.79
N VAL A 71 12.33 -12.21 -9.09
CA VAL A 71 12.38 -11.71 -7.71
C VAL A 71 13.02 -12.81 -6.83
N ASP A 72 14.08 -12.46 -6.12
CA ASP A 72 14.83 -13.45 -5.34
C ASP A 72 14.02 -14.11 -4.23
N ARG A 73 14.28 -15.40 -4.04
CA ARG A 73 13.71 -16.22 -2.97
C ARG A 73 14.60 -16.16 -1.75
N MET A 74 14.05 -15.73 -0.62
CA MET A 74 14.78 -15.59 0.63
C MET A 74 14.18 -16.46 1.73
N GLU A 75 15.05 -17.07 2.55
CA GLU A 75 14.71 -17.66 3.85
C GLU A 75 15.53 -16.98 4.95
N SER A 76 14.97 -16.80 6.17
CA SER A 76 15.69 -16.20 7.30
C SER A 76 15.66 -17.04 8.58
N GLN A 77 16.74 -16.96 9.37
CA GLN A 77 16.85 -17.52 10.71
C GLN A 77 16.99 -16.38 11.75
N GLY A 78 15.85 -15.79 12.15
CA GLY A 78 15.80 -14.78 13.22
C GLY A 78 15.07 -13.49 12.83
N SER A 79 14.86 -13.23 11.55
CA SER A 79 14.03 -12.11 11.07
C SER A 79 12.57 -12.53 10.91
N GLU A 80 11.66 -11.58 11.08
CA GLU A 80 10.23 -11.81 10.87
C GLU A 80 9.86 -11.67 9.39
N LEU A 81 9.02 -12.57 8.89
CA LEU A 81 8.55 -12.55 7.50
C LEU A 81 7.44 -11.52 7.34
N LEU A 82 7.63 -10.57 6.41
CA LEU A 82 6.61 -9.57 6.06
C LEU A 82 5.81 -9.97 4.81
N PHE A 83 6.50 -10.45 3.77
CA PHE A 83 5.85 -10.84 2.51
C PHE A 83 6.47 -12.11 1.94
N SER A 84 5.61 -13.02 1.47
CA SER A 84 5.97 -14.21 0.70
C SER A 84 5.11 -14.28 -0.55
N SER A 85 5.64 -14.90 -1.60
CA SER A 85 4.89 -15.18 -2.83
C SER A 85 4.20 -16.55 -2.77
N GLU A 86 3.35 -16.84 -3.75
CA GLU A 86 2.59 -18.08 -3.86
C GLU A 86 3.46 -19.35 -3.89
N ASP A 87 4.72 -19.22 -4.34
CA ASP A 87 5.70 -20.30 -4.31
C ASP A 87 6.21 -20.64 -2.88
N GLY A 88 5.70 -19.96 -1.85
CA GLY A 88 5.95 -20.23 -0.44
C GLY A 88 7.26 -19.64 0.09
N PHE A 89 8.04 -18.96 -0.76
CA PHE A 89 9.31 -18.37 -0.37
C PHE A 89 9.12 -16.92 0.10
N GLY A 90 9.93 -16.52 1.08
CA GLY A 90 9.97 -15.14 1.55
C GLY A 90 10.53 -14.19 0.50
N ARG A 91 10.06 -12.94 0.56
CA ARG A 91 10.40 -11.84 -0.36
C ARG A 91 10.70 -10.55 0.36
N VAL A 92 10.12 -10.37 1.55
CA VAL A 92 10.44 -9.24 2.44
C VAL A 92 10.49 -9.74 3.87
N PHE A 93 11.56 -9.36 4.58
CA PHE A 93 11.76 -9.63 6.00
C PHE A 93 11.99 -8.32 6.77
N ILE A 94 11.55 -8.29 8.02
CA ILE A 94 11.73 -7.17 8.94
C ILE A 94 12.55 -7.60 10.14
N ASN A 95 13.33 -6.66 10.69
CA ASN A 95 14.19 -6.89 11.84
C ASN A 95 14.25 -5.62 12.70
N GLU A 96 13.82 -5.75 13.95
CA GLU A 96 13.84 -4.68 14.94
C GLU A 96 14.75 -5.07 16.11
N THR A 97 15.64 -4.15 16.46
CA THR A 97 16.46 -4.23 17.67
C THR A 97 16.26 -2.99 18.52
N ALA A 98 16.89 -2.93 19.69
CA ALA A 98 16.88 -1.72 20.52
C ALA A 98 17.51 -0.49 19.83
N GLY A 99 18.34 -0.69 18.79
CA GLY A 99 19.08 0.37 18.11
C GLY A 99 18.57 0.74 16.72
N TYR A 100 17.84 -0.15 16.04
CA TYR A 100 17.41 0.09 14.66
C TYR A 100 16.17 -0.73 14.27
N LYS A 101 15.52 -0.28 13.19
CA LYS A 101 14.55 -1.04 12.40
C LYS A 101 15.08 -1.20 10.99
N ALA A 102 14.96 -2.40 10.42
CA ALA A 102 15.42 -2.70 9.07
C ALA A 102 14.37 -3.51 8.30
N ILE A 103 14.26 -3.23 7.00
CA ILE A 103 13.50 -4.02 6.04
C ILE A 103 14.50 -4.55 5.01
N SER A 104 14.48 -5.85 4.77
CA SER A 104 15.24 -6.51 3.71
C SER A 104 14.27 -7.05 2.67
N SER A 105 14.43 -6.61 1.42
CA SER A 105 13.50 -6.91 0.33
C SER A 105 14.25 -7.39 -0.90
N SER A 106 13.77 -8.47 -1.53
CA SER A 106 14.16 -8.85 -2.90
C SER A 106 13.30 -8.17 -3.96
N VAL A 107 12.27 -7.42 -3.53
CA VAL A 107 11.39 -6.63 -4.39
C VAL A 107 11.88 -5.19 -4.40
N ILE A 108 12.23 -4.69 -5.58
CA ILE A 108 12.50 -3.28 -5.80
C ILE A 108 11.16 -2.59 -6.02
N VAL A 109 10.65 -1.89 -4.99
CA VAL A 109 9.33 -1.25 -5.02
C VAL A 109 9.24 -0.26 -6.18
N ALA A 110 10.32 0.45 -6.48
CA ALA A 110 10.37 1.35 -7.63
C ALA A 110 10.09 0.64 -8.97
N ALA A 111 10.56 -0.59 -9.13
CA ALA A 111 10.45 -1.42 -10.34
C ALA A 111 9.16 -2.25 -10.41
N VAL A 112 8.34 -2.25 -9.34
CA VAL A 112 7.01 -2.90 -9.37
C VAL A 112 6.14 -2.20 -10.41
N ALA A 113 5.80 -2.94 -11.47
CA ALA A 113 4.91 -2.46 -12.51
C ALA A 113 3.45 -2.44 -12.01
N ASN A 114 2.75 -1.36 -12.33
CA ASN A 114 1.31 -1.30 -12.12
C ASN A 114 0.64 -2.21 -13.17
N SER A 115 0.05 -3.32 -12.75
CA SER A 115 -0.86 -4.11 -13.58
C SER A 115 -2.32 -3.88 -13.15
N ASP A 116 -3.28 -4.28 -13.99
CA ASP A 116 -4.70 -3.91 -13.92
C ASP A 116 -5.48 -4.43 -12.68
N SER A 117 -4.82 -5.14 -11.77
CA SER A 117 -5.44 -5.66 -10.54
C SER A 117 -4.50 -5.50 -9.34
N LEU A 118 -4.88 -4.59 -8.43
CA LEU A 118 -4.11 -4.10 -7.27
C LEU A 118 -2.80 -3.39 -7.64
N ASN A 119 -2.72 -2.09 -7.31
CA ASN A 119 -1.44 -1.41 -7.22
C ASN A 119 -0.70 -1.93 -5.96
N LEU A 120 -0.06 -3.10 -6.09
CA LEU A 120 0.71 -3.72 -5.01
C LEU A 120 1.88 -2.84 -4.57
N LYS A 121 2.34 -1.90 -5.40
CA LYS A 121 3.42 -0.97 -5.06
C LYS A 121 3.03 -0.06 -3.90
N GLU A 122 1.88 0.59 -3.98
CA GLU A 122 1.38 1.47 -2.90
C GLU A 122 1.13 0.69 -1.61
N TYR A 123 0.60 -0.53 -1.74
CA TYR A 123 0.37 -1.41 -0.60
C TYR A 123 1.68 -1.85 0.06
N LEU A 124 2.61 -2.43 -0.71
CA LEU A 124 3.93 -2.85 -0.21
C LEU A 124 4.65 -1.68 0.47
N PHE A 125 4.62 -0.50 -0.16
CA PHE A 125 5.22 0.70 0.42
C PHE A 125 4.51 1.13 1.71
N SER A 126 3.18 1.03 1.79
CA SER A 126 2.44 1.34 3.01
C SER A 126 2.80 0.38 4.16
N GLU A 127 3.02 -0.90 3.89
CA GLU A 127 3.48 -1.87 4.90
C GLU A 127 4.89 -1.50 5.41
N TYR A 128 5.77 -1.02 4.53
CA TYR A 128 7.11 -0.55 4.94
C TYR A 128 7.01 0.66 5.87
N ILE A 129 6.19 1.64 5.50
CA ILE A 129 5.97 2.84 6.32
C ILE A 129 5.33 2.48 7.66
N ASN A 130 4.32 1.60 7.65
CA ASN A 130 3.65 1.14 8.87
C ASN A 130 4.64 0.52 9.86
N TYR A 131 5.51 -0.35 9.39
CA TYR A 131 6.56 -0.96 10.20
C TYR A 131 7.48 0.09 10.85
N PHE A 132 7.95 1.07 10.08
CA PHE A 132 8.78 2.15 10.61
C PHE A 132 8.02 3.03 11.62
N LEU A 133 6.73 3.28 11.40
CA LEU A 133 5.86 4.05 12.31
C LEU A 133 5.40 3.25 13.55
N GLY A 134 5.70 1.95 13.64
CA GLY A 134 5.29 1.10 14.76
C GLY A 134 3.84 0.62 14.69
N TYR A 135 3.22 0.66 13.51
CA TYR A 135 1.98 -0.04 13.24
C TYR A 135 2.28 -1.50 12.88
N ASN A 136 1.43 -2.42 13.33
CA ASN A 136 1.57 -3.84 12.98
C ASN A 136 1.25 -4.02 11.48
N PRO A 137 2.20 -4.53 10.67
CA PRO A 137 1.96 -4.79 9.27
C PRO A 137 0.97 -5.95 9.10
N ILE A 138 0.17 -5.91 8.03
CA ILE A 138 -0.80 -6.96 7.71
C ILE A 138 -0.14 -7.90 6.69
N THR A 139 0.28 -9.09 7.12
CA THR A 139 1.08 -10.03 6.31
C THR A 139 0.26 -10.96 5.39
N THR A 140 -1.07 -10.91 5.46
CA THR A 140 -1.94 -11.80 4.69
C THR A 140 -2.80 -11.05 3.68
N LEU A 141 -2.26 -10.87 2.47
CA LEU A 141 -3.10 -10.58 1.32
C LEU A 141 -3.73 -11.90 0.84
N LYS A 142 -5.02 -12.11 1.15
CA LYS A 142 -5.78 -13.11 0.41
C LYS A 142 -6.06 -12.51 -0.98
N GLU A 143 -5.57 -13.16 -2.04
CA GLU A 143 -5.95 -12.86 -3.43
C GLU A 143 -7.47 -12.92 -3.68
N ASN A 144 -8.25 -13.42 -2.72
CA ASN A 144 -9.71 -13.36 -2.74
C ASN A 144 -10.28 -12.00 -2.32
N VAL A 145 -9.66 -10.90 -2.74
CA VAL A 145 -10.44 -9.68 -2.96
C VAL A 145 -11.13 -9.90 -4.30
N GLN A 146 -12.35 -10.47 -4.29
CA GLN A 146 -13.26 -10.25 -5.41
C GLN A 146 -13.15 -8.76 -5.77
N GLN A 147 -12.78 -8.45 -7.01
CA GLN A 147 -12.77 -7.08 -7.48
C GLN A 147 -14.19 -6.54 -7.32
N VAL A 148 -14.42 -5.73 -6.28
CA VAL A 148 -15.73 -5.13 -6.03
C VAL A 148 -15.59 -3.63 -5.86
N PHE A 149 -14.96 -2.96 -6.83
CA PHE A 149 -15.40 -1.61 -7.16
C PHE A 149 -16.74 -1.76 -7.89
N GLY A 150 -17.85 -1.70 -7.15
CA GLY A 150 -19.19 -1.89 -7.75
C GLY A 150 -20.26 -2.37 -6.78
N LYS A 151 -19.91 -2.85 -5.58
CA LYS A 151 -20.92 -3.08 -4.53
C LYS A 151 -21.13 -1.78 -3.80
N HIS A 152 -22.30 -1.22 -4.05
CA HIS A 152 -22.78 -0.03 -3.39
C HIS A 152 -24.21 -0.25 -2.93
N LEU A 153 -24.56 0.34 -1.81
CA LEU A 153 -25.91 0.29 -1.26
C LEU A 153 -26.25 1.66 -0.70
N SER A 154 -27.47 2.10 -0.93
CA SER A 154 -28.05 3.21 -0.20
C SER A 154 -29.08 2.66 0.77
N ALA A 155 -28.91 2.88 2.08
CA ALA A 155 -29.84 2.41 3.09
C ALA A 155 -30.04 3.46 4.21
N PRO A 156 -31.30 3.76 4.59
CA PRO A 156 -32.54 3.33 3.93
C PRO A 156 -32.70 3.95 2.54
N ASN A 157 -33.34 3.25 1.62
CA ASN A 157 -33.78 3.78 0.33
C ASN A 157 -35.06 3.05 -0.10
N PRO A 158 -36.23 3.71 -0.14
CA PRO A 158 -36.45 5.16 0.08
C PRO A 158 -36.15 5.64 1.52
N PHE A 159 -35.95 6.95 1.72
CA PHE A 159 -35.65 7.57 3.02
C PHE A 159 -36.47 8.84 3.30
N THR A 160 -36.48 9.29 4.55
CA THR A 160 -37.26 10.47 5.01
C THR A 160 -36.42 11.65 5.49
N GLU A 161 -35.25 11.42 6.08
CA GLU A 161 -34.38 12.49 6.61
C GLU A 161 -32.95 12.35 6.14
N GLN A 162 -32.42 11.13 6.22
CA GLN A 162 -31.06 10.82 5.80
C GLN A 162 -30.98 9.41 5.20
N THR A 163 -30.01 9.22 4.32
CA THR A 163 -29.62 7.90 3.80
C THR A 163 -28.11 7.74 3.93
N ASN A 164 -27.65 6.51 4.10
CA ASN A 164 -26.24 6.18 4.06
C ASN A 164 -25.91 5.54 2.72
N ILE A 165 -24.91 6.06 2.04
CA ILE A 165 -24.32 5.49 0.83
C ILE A 165 -23.09 4.70 1.27
N GLN A 166 -23.19 3.39 1.14
CA GLN A 166 -22.13 2.43 1.42
C GLN A 166 -21.46 2.02 0.11
N PHE A 167 -20.14 1.91 0.13
CA PHE A 167 -19.35 1.44 -1.02
C PHE A 167 -18.06 0.76 -0.54
N VAL A 168 -17.50 -0.09 -1.39
CA VAL A 168 -16.22 -0.76 -1.14
C VAL A 168 -15.16 -0.21 -2.08
N LEU A 169 -14.01 0.16 -1.52
CA LEU A 169 -12.82 0.50 -2.28
C LEU A 169 -11.90 -0.72 -2.36
N ASP A 170 -11.54 -1.09 -3.58
CA ASP A 170 -10.60 -2.17 -3.90
C ASP A 170 -9.15 -1.79 -3.55
N LYS A 171 -8.80 -0.51 -3.68
CA LYS A 171 -7.51 0.05 -3.33
C LYS A 171 -7.68 1.45 -2.69
N PRO A 172 -6.70 1.92 -1.90
CA PRO A 172 -6.71 3.30 -1.43
C PRO A 172 -6.74 4.27 -2.62
N GLY A 173 -7.36 5.43 -2.45
CA GLY A 173 -7.48 6.40 -3.53
C GLY A 173 -8.25 7.65 -3.15
N PHE A 174 -8.18 8.67 -4.01
CA PHE A 174 -9.00 9.87 -3.85
C PHE A 174 -10.44 9.56 -4.28
N VAL A 175 -11.41 9.89 -3.43
CA VAL A 175 -12.82 9.58 -3.63
C VAL A 175 -13.65 10.84 -3.58
N THR A 176 -14.51 11.01 -4.57
CA THR A 176 -15.60 12.00 -4.56
C THR A 176 -16.95 11.31 -4.53
N VAL A 177 -17.88 11.82 -3.72
CA VAL A 177 -19.28 11.40 -3.70
C VAL A 177 -20.16 12.63 -3.93
N ASP A 178 -20.77 12.66 -5.10
CA ASP A 178 -21.61 13.75 -5.58
C ASP A 178 -23.09 13.32 -5.60
N ILE A 179 -24.00 14.26 -5.33
CA ILE A 179 -25.44 14.09 -5.47
C ILE A 179 -25.96 14.97 -6.61
N TYR A 180 -26.80 14.39 -7.46
CA TYR A 180 -27.40 15.02 -8.63
C TYR A 180 -28.93 14.92 -8.60
N ASP A 181 -29.60 15.90 -9.18
CA ASP A 181 -31.01 15.78 -9.55
C ASP A 181 -31.18 14.98 -10.86
N LEU A 182 -32.42 14.69 -11.25
CA LEU A 182 -32.72 13.93 -12.48
C LEU A 182 -32.37 14.66 -13.77
N ASN A 183 -32.12 15.98 -13.72
CA ASN A 183 -31.66 16.75 -14.87
C ASN A 183 -30.12 16.74 -14.99
N GLY A 184 -29.43 16.01 -14.10
CA GLY A 184 -27.97 15.95 -14.06
C GLY A 184 -27.33 17.18 -13.42
N LYS A 185 -28.11 18.04 -12.74
CA LYS A 185 -27.55 19.18 -12.01
C LYS A 185 -26.97 18.72 -10.69
N LEU A 186 -25.74 19.13 -10.41
CA LEU A 186 -25.07 18.89 -9.12
C LEU A 186 -25.83 19.61 -7.99
N VAL A 187 -26.28 18.84 -7.00
CA VAL A 187 -26.97 19.30 -5.80
C VAL A 187 -25.95 19.63 -4.71
N CYS A 188 -25.05 18.69 -4.40
CA CYS A 188 -23.95 18.85 -3.46
C CYS A 188 -22.87 17.78 -3.65
N ASN A 189 -21.68 18.05 -3.12
CA ASN A 189 -20.66 17.04 -2.85
C ASN A 189 -20.70 16.71 -1.35
N ILE A 190 -20.74 15.43 -1.01
CA ILE A 190 -20.86 14.97 0.39
C ILE A 190 -19.59 14.26 0.90
N LEU A 191 -18.64 13.99 0.00
CA LEU A 191 -17.34 13.44 0.32
C LEU A 191 -16.36 13.85 -0.79
N GLU A 192 -15.20 14.36 -0.40
CA GLU A 192 -14.08 14.62 -1.31
C GLU A 192 -12.78 14.49 -0.51
N LYS A 193 -12.22 13.28 -0.47
CA LYS A 193 -10.97 12.99 0.26
C LYS A 193 -10.32 11.68 -0.16
N TYR A 194 -9.07 11.50 0.23
CA TYR A 194 -8.37 10.21 0.16
C TYR A 194 -8.93 9.22 1.19
N LEU A 195 -9.16 7.98 0.76
CA LEU A 195 -9.65 6.88 1.59
C LEU A 195 -8.75 5.65 1.44
N VAL A 196 -8.63 4.85 2.50
CA VAL A 196 -7.96 3.54 2.46
C VAL A 196 -8.86 2.49 1.79
N SER A 197 -8.31 1.37 1.35
CA SER A 197 -9.11 0.23 0.88
C SER A 197 -10.05 -0.30 1.97
N GLY A 198 -11.20 -0.84 1.57
CA GLY A 198 -12.19 -1.41 2.50
C GLY A 198 -13.59 -0.82 2.35
N GLU A 199 -14.45 -1.11 3.33
CA GLU A 199 -15.84 -0.64 3.34
C GLU A 199 -15.94 0.79 3.88
N HIS A 200 -16.70 1.63 3.19
CA HIS A 200 -16.93 3.02 3.54
C HIS A 200 -18.42 3.34 3.57
N GLN A 201 -18.77 4.30 4.42
CA GLN A 201 -20.13 4.81 4.53
C GLN A 201 -20.12 6.32 4.60
N VAL A 202 -20.91 6.96 3.74
CA VAL A 202 -21.13 8.41 3.75
C VAL A 202 -22.61 8.69 3.95
N ARG A 203 -22.92 9.65 4.80
CA ARG A 203 -24.29 10.05 5.10
C ARG A 203 -24.68 11.26 4.25
N TRP A 204 -25.86 11.21 3.66
CA TRP A 204 -26.52 12.40 3.10
C TRP A 204 -27.81 12.71 3.86
N ASN A 205 -27.95 13.95 4.30
CA ASN A 205 -29.05 14.46 5.12
C ASN A 205 -30.07 15.29 4.33
N ALA A 206 -30.20 15.04 3.02
CA ALA A 206 -31.10 15.77 2.11
C ALA A 206 -30.84 17.29 2.05
N MET A 207 -29.59 17.73 2.26
CA MET A 207 -29.20 19.13 2.09
C MET A 207 -28.47 19.36 0.77
N ASP A 208 -28.69 20.52 0.16
CA ASP A 208 -27.90 21.04 -0.95
C ASP A 208 -26.62 21.74 -0.46
N ARG A 209 -25.81 22.24 -1.40
CA ARG A 209 -24.57 22.97 -1.11
C ARG A 209 -24.75 24.29 -0.32
N HIS A 210 -25.97 24.82 -0.24
CA HIS A 210 -26.31 26.01 0.55
C HIS A 210 -26.95 25.64 1.90
N ASN A 211 -26.82 24.38 2.32
CA ASN A 211 -27.37 23.84 3.55
C ASN A 211 -28.90 23.96 3.63
N SER A 212 -29.57 23.98 2.48
CA SER A 212 -31.03 24.03 2.36
C SER A 212 -31.59 22.64 2.04
N LYS A 213 -32.73 22.29 2.62
CA LYS A 213 -33.40 21.01 2.33
C LYS A 213 -33.78 20.94 0.86
N VAL A 214 -33.45 19.83 0.22
CA VAL A 214 -33.84 19.54 -1.16
C VAL A 214 -35.30 19.10 -1.23
N GLN A 215 -35.90 19.16 -2.41
CA GLN A 215 -37.28 18.73 -2.61
C GLN A 215 -37.42 17.20 -2.54
N LYS A 216 -38.62 16.72 -2.24
CA LYS A 216 -38.93 15.29 -2.34
C LYS A 216 -38.77 14.83 -3.78
N GLY A 217 -38.30 13.60 -3.96
CA GLY A 217 -38.10 13.07 -5.31
C GLY A 217 -36.94 12.10 -5.40
N SER A 218 -36.58 11.78 -6.64
CA SER A 218 -35.43 10.93 -6.94
C SER A 218 -34.17 11.77 -7.15
N TYR A 219 -33.06 11.27 -6.63
CA TYR A 219 -31.73 11.79 -6.83
C TYR A 219 -30.80 10.68 -7.28
N LEU A 220 -29.69 11.06 -7.90
CA LEU A 220 -28.61 10.15 -8.26
C LEU A 220 -27.40 10.50 -7.40
N TYR A 221 -26.71 9.49 -6.86
CA TYR A 221 -25.36 9.70 -6.35
C TYR A 221 -24.34 9.15 -7.34
N ARG A 222 -23.16 9.75 -7.35
CA ARG A 222 -22.01 9.31 -8.15
C ARG A 222 -20.78 9.24 -7.25
N ILE A 223 -20.13 8.09 -7.24
CA ILE A 223 -18.88 7.83 -6.54
C ILE A 223 -17.80 7.73 -7.60
N THR A 224 -16.77 8.56 -7.50
CA THR A 224 -15.64 8.55 -8.44
C THR A 224 -14.35 8.29 -7.69
N SER A 225 -13.55 7.36 -8.17
CA SER A 225 -12.20 7.11 -7.68
C SER A 225 -11.34 6.52 -8.80
N ASP A 226 -10.12 7.04 -8.98
CA ASP A 226 -9.15 6.57 -9.96
C ASP A 226 -9.72 6.32 -11.37
N GLY A 227 -10.52 7.27 -11.85
CA GLY A 227 -11.18 7.20 -13.17
C GLY A 227 -12.34 6.22 -13.27
N LYS A 228 -12.60 5.41 -12.23
CA LYS A 228 -13.78 4.55 -12.13
C LYS A 228 -14.96 5.33 -11.57
N VAL A 229 -16.17 5.03 -12.07
CA VAL A 229 -17.41 5.69 -11.66
C VAL A 229 -18.46 4.64 -11.29
N ILE A 230 -19.07 4.81 -10.12
CA ILE A 230 -20.27 4.09 -9.70
C ILE A 230 -21.39 5.09 -9.48
N SER A 231 -22.62 4.71 -9.82
CA SER A 231 -23.78 5.56 -9.58
C SER A 231 -24.98 4.75 -9.13
N GLY A 232 -25.80 5.36 -8.27
CA GLY A 232 -27.03 4.75 -7.78
C GLY A 232 -28.14 5.77 -7.60
N LYS A 233 -29.37 5.29 -7.53
CA LYS A 233 -30.56 6.12 -7.34
C LYS A 233 -31.01 6.07 -5.88
N ILE A 234 -31.38 7.22 -5.33
CA ILE A 234 -31.98 7.36 -3.99
C ILE A 234 -33.28 8.14 -4.06
N VAL A 235 -34.24 7.78 -3.20
CA VAL A 235 -35.59 8.38 -3.22
C VAL A 235 -35.91 8.98 -1.85
N LEU A 236 -36.16 10.30 -1.83
CA LEU A 236 -36.58 11.05 -0.65
C LEU A 236 -38.11 11.19 -0.62
N LEU A 237 -38.74 10.68 0.45
CA LEU A 237 -40.20 10.63 0.61
C LEU A 237 -40.81 11.80 1.37
N LYS A 238 -40.09 12.39 2.35
CA LYS A 238 -40.69 13.33 3.28
C LYS A 238 -39.85 14.58 3.55
#